data_AF-A0A1S6U6W9-F1
#
_entry.id   AF-A0A1S6U6W9-F1
#
_cell.length_a   1.000
_cell.length_b   1.000
_cell.length_c   1.000
_cell.angle_alpha   90.00
_cell.angle_beta   90.00
_cell.angle_gamma   90.00
#
_symmetry.space_group_name_H-M   'P 1'
#
loop_
_entity.id
_entity.type
_entity.pdbx_description
1 polymer ?
#
loop_
_entity_poly.entity_id
_entity_poly.type
_entity_poly.pdbx_seq_one_letter_code
_entity_poly.pdbx_strand_id
1 'polypeptide(L)'
;MNFTAIKKDIEKLEQYITTFENINNDNIENKSKLSVIEFNNMMENLKNKNSKSQNESSFFKRVFNDENYYESISSYLQQIQMLLRHKMKKNGVDPNINKNLKQSLEFIEETMDLLVVEYGNSSKKGYKNTAKHKNKIKETLVALVDLKDKLNKIVYNDSKIVSNVVLNEFESIFSLFSNCIKVAKNRSDELLLVEVASLSDKIMNMIEPVFVNKSLNPDELIYYYLFYELKELKTSAVSVDKESL
;
A
#
# COMPACT_ATOMS: atom_id res chain seq x y z
N MET A 1 21.14 25.81 3.41
CA MET A 1 19.86 25.29 2.87
C MET A 1 19.40 26.14 1.68
N ASN A 2 19.03 25.53 0.55
CA ASN A 2 18.58 26.27 -0.65
C ASN A 2 17.06 26.46 -0.65
N PHE A 3 16.59 27.50 0.04
CA PHE A 3 15.15 27.81 0.16
C PHE A 3 14.47 28.11 -1.18
N THR A 4 15.22 28.58 -2.19
CA THR A 4 14.65 28.87 -3.51
C THR A 4 14.31 27.58 -4.26
N ALA A 5 15.14 26.54 -4.13
CA ALA A 5 14.85 25.22 -4.68
C ALA A 5 13.63 24.59 -3.98
N ILE A 6 13.62 24.59 -2.64
CA ILE A 6 12.50 24.04 -1.85
C ILE A 6 11.18 24.72 -2.22
N LYS A 7 11.17 26.06 -2.33
CA LYS A 7 9.96 26.80 -2.73
C LYS A 7 9.47 26.39 -4.11
N LYS A 8 10.38 26.22 -5.08
CA LYS A 8 10.02 25.77 -6.43
C LYS A 8 9.43 24.36 -6.43
N ASP A 9 9.93 23.48 -5.57
CA ASP A 9 9.41 22.12 -5.45
C ASP A 9 8.04 22.09 -4.76
N ILE A 10 7.81 22.94 -3.76
CA ILE A 10 6.48 23.18 -3.17
C ILE A 10 5.50 23.67 -4.23
N GLU A 11 5.86 24.69 -5.02
CA GLU A 11 5.00 25.24 -6.08
C GLU A 11 4.61 24.18 -7.12
N LYS A 12 5.53 23.29 -7.50
CA LYS A 12 5.23 22.17 -8.40
C LYS A 12 4.27 21.16 -7.76
N LEU A 13 4.47 20.82 -6.49
CA LEU A 13 3.60 19.90 -5.77
C LEU A 13 2.19 20.47 -5.60
N GLU A 14 2.07 21.76 -5.30
CA GLU A 14 0.78 22.45 -5.27
C GLU A 14 0.05 22.35 -6.60
N GLN A 15 0.73 22.66 -7.72
CA GLN A 15 0.15 22.53 -9.06
C GLN A 15 -0.28 21.10 -9.38
N TYR A 16 0.54 20.12 -8.99
CA TYR A 16 0.23 18.70 -9.17
C TYR A 16 -1.02 18.28 -8.40
N ILE A 17 -1.14 18.68 -7.12
CA ILE A 17 -2.28 18.38 -6.26
C ILE A 17 -3.54 19.06 -6.79
N THR A 18 -3.48 20.34 -7.17
CA THR A 18 -4.64 21.04 -7.74
C THR A 18 -5.12 20.38 -9.03
N THR A 19 -4.19 19.93 -9.88
CA THR A 19 -4.54 19.18 -11.09
C THR A 19 -5.25 17.87 -10.74
N PHE A 20 -4.75 17.16 -9.72
CA PHE A 20 -5.35 15.91 -9.26
C PHE A 20 -6.76 16.10 -8.65
N GLU A 21 -6.94 17.09 -7.77
CA GLU A 21 -8.23 17.41 -7.17
C GLU A 21 -9.29 17.74 -8.22
N ASN A 22 -8.91 18.45 -9.29
CA ASN A 22 -9.80 18.77 -10.39
C ASN A 22 -10.24 17.54 -11.21
N ILE A 23 -9.42 16.48 -11.23
CA ILE A 23 -9.72 15.23 -11.96
C ILE A 23 -10.61 14.30 -11.13
N ASN A 24 -10.47 14.32 -9.79
CA ASN A 24 -11.08 13.33 -8.88
C ASN A 24 -12.33 13.83 -8.12
N ASN A 25 -13.03 14.85 -8.62
CA ASN A 25 -14.22 15.43 -7.98
C ASN A 25 -15.50 14.56 -8.05
N ASP A 26 -15.44 13.35 -8.60
CA ASP A 26 -16.57 12.42 -8.54
C ASP A 26 -16.56 11.70 -7.18
N ASN A 27 -17.49 12.12 -6.30
CA ASN A 27 -17.79 11.47 -5.03
C ASN A 27 -18.27 10.03 -5.29
N ILE A 28 -17.34 9.10 -5.43
CA ILE A 28 -17.66 7.67 -5.41
C ILE A 28 -17.98 7.30 -3.96
N GLU A 29 -19.18 6.79 -3.74
CA GLU A 29 -19.67 6.33 -2.45
C GLU A 29 -18.80 5.14 -1.97
N ASN A 30 -17.74 5.45 -1.22
CA ASN A 30 -16.67 4.52 -0.85
C ASN A 30 -16.98 3.76 0.45
N LYS A 31 -18.15 3.12 0.53
CA LYS A 31 -18.44 2.15 1.58
C LYS A 31 -18.06 0.75 1.12
N SER A 32 -17.35 0.03 2.00
CA SER A 32 -17.14 -1.41 1.80
C SER A 32 -18.49 -2.09 1.63
N LYS A 33 -18.62 -2.88 0.56
CA LYS A 33 -19.82 -3.71 0.32
C LYS A 33 -19.81 -4.97 1.19
N LEU A 34 -18.65 -5.32 1.73
CA LEU A 34 -18.44 -6.51 2.55
C LEU A 34 -18.35 -6.10 4.03
N SER A 35 -19.07 -6.79 4.90
CA SER A 35 -18.96 -6.64 6.36
C SER A 35 -17.80 -7.47 6.93
N VAL A 36 -17.35 -7.11 8.13
CA VAL A 36 -16.30 -7.87 8.86
C VAL A 36 -16.70 -9.33 9.05
N ILE A 37 -17.97 -9.60 9.33
CA ILE A 37 -18.50 -10.95 9.55
C ILE A 37 -18.43 -11.77 8.25
N GLU A 38 -18.88 -11.19 7.12
CA GLU A 38 -18.80 -11.84 5.81
C GLU A 38 -17.34 -12.14 5.42
N PHE A 39 -16.44 -11.18 5.65
CA PHE A 39 -15.01 -11.37 5.39
C PHE A 39 -14.41 -12.50 6.25
N ASN A 40 -14.68 -12.51 7.55
CA ASN A 40 -14.15 -13.55 8.44
C ASN A 40 -14.70 -14.93 8.10
N ASN A 41 -16.00 -15.05 7.80
CA ASN A 41 -16.59 -16.31 7.36
C ASN A 41 -15.97 -16.79 6.04
N MET A 42 -15.75 -15.89 5.08
CA MET A 42 -15.01 -16.21 3.84
C MET A 42 -13.61 -16.73 4.17
N MET A 43 -12.90 -16.07 5.09
CA MET A 43 -11.54 -16.45 5.47
C MET A 43 -11.44 -17.79 6.20
N GLU A 44 -12.34 -18.07 7.14
CA GLU A 44 -12.40 -19.39 7.78
C GLU A 44 -12.64 -20.49 6.75
N ASN A 45 -13.55 -20.25 5.79
CA ASN A 45 -13.80 -21.20 4.70
C ASN A 45 -12.57 -21.42 3.82
N LEU A 46 -11.85 -20.36 3.47
CA LEU A 46 -10.63 -20.46 2.64
C LEU A 46 -9.50 -21.17 3.38
N LYS A 47 -9.27 -20.83 4.66
CA LYS A 47 -8.27 -21.50 5.51
C LYS A 47 -8.61 -22.98 5.70
N ASN A 48 -9.87 -23.32 5.94
CA ASN A 48 -10.34 -24.70 6.06
C ASN A 48 -10.18 -25.50 4.76
N LYS A 49 -10.49 -24.89 3.60
CA LYS A 49 -10.22 -25.51 2.28
C LYS A 49 -8.73 -25.74 2.08
N ASN A 50 -7.88 -24.78 2.47
CA ASN A 50 -6.44 -24.90 2.34
C ASN A 50 -5.82 -25.91 3.31
N SER A 51 -6.36 -26.10 4.52
CA SER A 51 -5.84 -27.08 5.49
C SER A 51 -6.32 -28.51 5.22
N LYS A 52 -7.56 -28.68 4.71
CA LYS A 52 -8.16 -30.01 4.45
C LYS A 52 -7.88 -30.56 3.05
N SER A 53 -7.38 -29.75 2.11
CA SER A 53 -7.09 -30.21 0.76
C SER A 53 -5.80 -31.03 0.72
N GLN A 54 -5.92 -32.34 0.98
CA GLN A 54 -4.98 -33.34 0.46
C GLN A 54 -5.03 -33.45 -1.07
N ASN A 55 -6.04 -32.82 -1.71
CA ASN A 55 -6.18 -32.74 -3.16
C ASN A 55 -6.20 -31.28 -3.60
N GLU A 56 -5.07 -30.80 -4.13
CA GLU A 56 -5.03 -29.59 -4.96
C GLU A 56 -6.15 -29.62 -6.00
N SER A 57 -6.81 -28.48 -6.26
CA SER A 57 -7.83 -28.42 -7.30
C SER A 57 -7.25 -28.84 -8.65
N SER A 58 -8.06 -29.41 -9.54
CA SER A 58 -7.58 -29.84 -10.87
C SER A 58 -7.05 -28.69 -11.74
N PHE A 59 -7.38 -27.44 -11.39
CA PHE A 59 -6.78 -26.24 -11.95
C PHE A 59 -5.37 -26.02 -11.40
N PHE A 60 -5.21 -26.02 -10.07
CA PHE A 60 -3.91 -25.86 -9.43
C PHE A 60 -2.95 -27.01 -9.81
N LYS A 61 -3.41 -28.25 -9.87
CA LYS A 61 -2.57 -29.36 -10.36
C LYS A 61 -2.03 -29.13 -11.78
N ARG A 62 -2.82 -28.53 -12.67
CA ARG A 62 -2.39 -28.26 -14.06
C ARG A 62 -1.41 -27.10 -14.15
N VAL A 63 -1.62 -26.05 -13.36
CA VAL A 63 -0.76 -24.85 -13.38
C VAL A 63 0.55 -25.08 -12.64
N PHE A 64 0.53 -25.89 -11.57
CA PHE A 64 1.64 -26.02 -10.64
C PHE A 64 2.47 -27.31 -10.81
N ASN A 65 1.97 -28.33 -11.54
CA ASN A 65 2.71 -29.59 -11.79
C ASN A 65 3.30 -29.72 -13.20
N ASP A 66 3.34 -28.65 -13.98
CA ASP A 66 4.04 -28.61 -15.27
C ASP A 66 5.57 -28.47 -15.07
N GLU A 67 6.38 -28.92 -16.04
CA GLU A 67 7.82 -28.66 -16.11
C GLU A 67 8.10 -27.14 -16.16
N ASN A 68 7.23 -26.37 -16.84
CA ASN A 68 7.31 -24.90 -16.92
C ASN A 68 6.36 -24.19 -15.94
N TYR A 69 6.09 -24.79 -14.76
CA TYR A 69 5.14 -24.25 -13.79
C TYR A 69 5.43 -22.79 -13.38
N TYR A 70 6.70 -22.41 -13.27
CA TYR A 70 7.07 -21.05 -12.85
C TYR A 70 6.58 -19.99 -13.84
N GLU A 71 6.72 -20.22 -15.15
CA GLU A 71 6.22 -19.31 -16.18
C GLU A 71 4.69 -19.19 -16.12
N SER A 72 4.01 -20.33 -15.95
CA SER A 72 2.56 -20.37 -15.77
C SER A 72 2.11 -19.57 -14.54
N ILE A 73 2.76 -19.78 -13.39
CA ILE A 73 2.45 -19.07 -12.15
C ILE A 73 2.74 -17.58 -12.28
N SER A 74 3.89 -17.21 -12.82
CA SER A 74 4.25 -15.79 -13.01
C SER A 74 3.23 -15.08 -13.91
N SER A 75 2.73 -15.74 -14.96
CA SER A 75 1.61 -15.23 -15.77
C SER A 75 0.35 -14.99 -14.95
N TYR A 76 -0.05 -15.91 -14.07
CA TYR A 76 -1.21 -15.70 -13.20
C TYR A 76 -1.00 -14.59 -12.17
N LEU A 77 0.20 -14.49 -11.59
CA LEU A 77 0.56 -13.39 -10.69
C LEU A 77 0.48 -12.03 -11.41
N GLN A 78 0.96 -11.96 -12.66
CA GLN A 78 0.82 -10.77 -13.51
C GLN A 78 -0.65 -10.46 -13.83
N GLN A 79 -1.46 -11.46 -14.12
CA GLN A 79 -2.90 -11.27 -14.38
C GLN A 79 -3.63 -10.69 -13.17
N ILE A 80 -3.33 -11.15 -11.95
CA ILE A 80 -3.89 -10.54 -10.73
C ILE A 80 -3.47 -9.07 -10.60
N GLN A 81 -2.19 -8.74 -10.84
CA GLN A 81 -1.74 -7.35 -10.80
C GLN A 81 -2.48 -6.49 -11.83
N MET A 82 -2.64 -6.97 -13.06
CA MET A 82 -3.36 -6.27 -14.13
C MET A 82 -4.83 -6.07 -13.78
N LEU A 83 -5.48 -7.11 -13.23
CA LEU A 83 -6.86 -7.06 -12.77
C LEU A 83 -7.06 -5.99 -11.69
N LEU A 84 -6.19 -5.98 -10.67
CA LEU A 84 -6.22 -4.98 -9.61
C LEU A 84 -6.01 -3.58 -10.17
N ARG A 85 -5.00 -3.38 -11.02
CA ARG A 85 -4.75 -2.08 -11.66
C ARG A 85 -5.95 -1.60 -12.48
N HIS A 86 -6.58 -2.50 -13.24
CA HIS A 86 -7.77 -2.16 -14.03
C HIS A 86 -8.96 -1.78 -13.13
N LYS A 87 -9.24 -2.56 -12.07
CA LYS A 87 -10.32 -2.28 -11.13
C LYS A 87 -10.07 -1.00 -10.33
N MET A 88 -8.84 -0.71 -9.92
CA MET A 88 -8.47 0.57 -9.28
C MET A 88 -8.76 1.75 -10.21
N LYS A 89 -8.30 1.68 -11.47
CA LYS A 89 -8.54 2.74 -12.47
C LYS A 89 -10.03 2.96 -12.72
N LYS A 90 -10.81 1.88 -12.82
CA LYS A 90 -12.27 1.95 -12.98
C LYS A 90 -12.95 2.64 -11.79
N ASN A 91 -12.36 2.58 -10.60
CA ASN A 91 -12.85 3.26 -9.40
C ASN A 91 -12.12 4.60 -9.14
N GLY A 92 -11.48 5.20 -10.15
CA GLY A 92 -10.90 6.55 -10.06
C GLY A 92 -9.48 6.64 -9.51
N VAL A 93 -8.82 5.51 -9.22
CA VAL A 93 -7.43 5.51 -8.72
C VAL A 93 -6.48 5.01 -9.79
N ASP A 94 -5.57 5.87 -10.26
CA ASP A 94 -4.42 5.42 -11.05
C ASP A 94 -3.27 5.00 -10.11
N PRO A 95 -2.85 3.73 -10.12
CA PRO A 95 -1.80 3.22 -9.23
C PRO A 95 -0.45 3.92 -9.37
N ASN A 96 -0.13 4.44 -10.56
CA ASN A 96 1.11 5.18 -10.77
C ASN A 96 1.04 6.58 -10.12
N ILE A 97 -0.13 7.23 -10.21
CA ILE A 97 -0.39 8.51 -9.55
C ILE A 97 -0.37 8.33 -8.03
N ASN A 98 -1.02 7.28 -7.51
CA ASN A 98 -1.03 6.97 -6.08
C ASN A 98 0.40 6.76 -5.53
N LYS A 99 1.27 6.06 -6.27
CA LYS A 99 2.68 5.91 -5.90
C LYS A 99 3.40 7.26 -5.83
N ASN A 100 3.20 8.12 -6.82
CA ASN A 100 3.83 9.45 -6.85
C ASN A 100 3.35 10.36 -5.72
N LEU A 101 2.07 10.26 -5.34
CA LEU A 101 1.51 11.01 -4.20
C LEU A 101 2.17 10.58 -2.88
N LYS A 102 2.46 9.29 -2.69
CA LYS A 102 3.18 8.80 -1.50
C LYS A 102 4.62 9.26 -1.44
N GLN A 103 5.34 9.19 -2.57
CA GLN A 103 6.71 9.72 -2.66
C GLN A 103 6.73 11.24 -2.40
N SER A 104 5.68 11.95 -2.79
CA SER A 104 5.54 13.38 -2.50
C SER A 104 5.31 13.65 -1.01
N LEU A 105 4.55 12.80 -0.32
CA LEU A 105 4.39 12.87 1.15
C LEU A 105 5.72 12.63 1.86
N GLU A 106 6.46 11.57 1.50
CA GLU A 106 7.79 11.27 2.05
C GLU A 106 8.74 12.47 1.89
N PHE A 107 8.79 13.05 0.68
CA PHE A 107 9.60 14.25 0.42
C PHE A 107 9.22 15.45 1.30
N ILE A 108 7.93 15.67 1.52
CA ILE A 108 7.45 16.75 2.40
C ILE A 108 7.89 16.49 3.84
N GLU A 109 7.73 15.27 4.33
CA GLU A 109 8.13 14.88 5.70
C GLU A 109 9.64 15.07 5.92
N GLU A 110 10.46 14.56 5.01
CA GLU A 110 11.92 14.75 5.05
C GLU A 110 12.31 16.23 5.02
N THR A 111 11.64 17.03 4.17
CA THR A 111 11.89 18.47 4.07
C THR A 111 11.50 19.20 5.35
N MET A 112 10.37 18.83 5.96
CA MET A 112 9.91 19.38 7.23
C MET A 112 10.90 19.07 8.36
N ASP A 113 11.38 17.83 8.45
CA ASP A 113 12.36 17.41 9.47
C ASP A 113 13.66 18.23 9.35
N LEU A 114 14.17 18.40 8.13
CA LEU A 114 15.34 19.25 7.87
C LEU A 114 15.10 20.71 8.29
N LEU A 115 13.93 21.27 7.99
CA LEU A 115 13.56 22.63 8.35
C LEU A 115 13.41 22.82 9.87
N VAL A 116 12.86 21.84 10.59
CA VAL A 116 12.74 21.86 12.05
C VAL A 116 14.13 21.86 12.70
N VAL A 117 15.05 21.03 12.19
CA VAL A 117 16.45 21.00 12.66
C VAL A 117 17.15 22.35 12.40
N GLU A 118 16.99 22.91 11.19
CA GLU A 118 17.57 24.22 10.84
C GLU A 118 16.99 25.34 11.71
N TYR A 119 15.68 25.31 11.97
CA TYR A 119 15.02 26.24 12.88
C TYR A 119 15.60 26.13 14.30
N GLY A 120 15.77 24.92 14.83
CA GLY A 120 16.38 24.68 16.13
C GLY A 120 17.82 25.20 16.21
N ASN A 121 18.64 24.94 15.19
CA ASN A 121 20.03 25.39 15.15
C ASN A 121 20.17 26.91 15.01
N SER A 122 19.22 27.57 14.36
CA SER A 122 19.16 29.03 14.24
C SER A 122 18.99 29.77 15.58
N SER A 123 18.72 29.05 16.68
CA SER A 123 18.61 29.60 18.03
C SER A 123 19.90 29.47 18.87
N LYS A 124 20.92 28.73 18.40
CA LYS A 124 22.16 28.47 19.14
C LYS A 124 23.15 29.64 19.05
N LYS A 125 23.88 29.92 20.13
CA LYS A 125 24.96 30.94 20.16
C LYS A 125 26.01 30.62 19.09
N GLY A 126 26.31 31.60 18.23
CA GLY A 126 27.29 31.47 17.13
C GLY A 126 26.67 31.29 15.74
N TYR A 127 25.38 30.95 15.64
CA TYR A 127 24.66 30.92 14.36
C TYR A 127 24.25 32.34 13.96
N LYS A 128 24.85 32.88 12.88
CA LYS A 128 24.49 34.19 12.32
C LYS A 128 23.19 34.09 11.51
N ASN A 129 22.06 33.82 12.16
CA ASN A 129 20.76 33.82 11.50
C ASN A 129 19.91 35.03 11.91
N THR A 130 19.43 35.77 10.91
CA THR A 130 18.57 36.94 11.09
C THR A 130 17.14 36.51 11.43
N ALA A 131 16.37 37.37 12.10
CA ALA A 131 14.94 37.15 12.32
C ALA A 131 14.18 36.84 11.01
N LYS A 132 14.62 37.46 9.90
CA LYS A 132 14.11 37.18 8.54
C LYS A 132 14.29 35.72 8.13
N HIS A 133 15.42 35.09 8.45
CA HIS A 133 15.67 33.69 8.13
C HIS A 133 14.75 32.74 8.91
N LYS A 134 14.57 33.01 10.22
CA LYS A 134 13.63 32.25 11.07
C LYS A 134 12.20 32.35 10.57
N ASN A 135 11.77 33.55 10.16
CA ASN A 135 10.44 33.75 9.59
C ASN A 135 10.27 32.97 8.28
N LYS A 136 11.28 32.96 7.41
CA LYS A 136 11.25 32.19 6.16
C LYS A 136 11.10 30.68 6.40
N ILE A 137 11.80 30.13 7.41
CA ILE A 137 11.64 28.72 7.79
C ILE A 137 10.22 28.46 8.28
N LYS A 138 9.67 29.31 9.16
CA LYS A 138 8.28 29.18 9.65
C LYS A 138 7.26 29.22 8.52
N GLU A 139 7.36 30.20 7.62
CA GLU A 139 6.47 30.32 6.46
C GLU A 139 6.52 29.06 5.58
N THR A 140 7.72 28.53 5.34
CA THR A 140 7.90 27.29 4.55
C THR A 140 7.31 26.09 5.27
N LEU A 141 7.50 25.97 6.58
CA LEU A 141 6.91 24.90 7.39
C LEU A 141 5.38 24.95 7.38
N VAL A 142 4.76 26.14 7.46
CA VAL A 142 3.30 26.29 7.37
C VAL A 142 2.79 25.80 6.01
N ALA A 143 3.42 26.24 4.91
CA ALA A 143 3.03 25.78 3.57
C ALA A 143 3.17 24.26 3.41
N LEU A 144 4.22 23.66 3.96
CA LEU A 144 4.42 22.20 3.92
C LEU A 144 3.38 21.43 4.76
N VAL A 145 2.97 21.96 5.91
CA VAL A 145 1.89 21.38 6.73
C VAL A 145 0.58 21.36 5.94
N ASP A 146 0.20 22.49 5.33
CA ASP A 146 -1.03 22.58 4.54
C ASP A 146 -1.01 21.61 3.35
N LEU A 147 0.15 21.48 2.70
CA LEU A 147 0.35 20.57 1.58
C LEU A 147 0.28 19.09 2.01
N LYS A 148 0.90 18.77 3.15
CA LYS A 148 0.87 17.45 3.77
C LYS A 148 -0.56 17.04 4.10
N ASP A 149 -1.35 17.93 4.69
CA ASP A 149 -2.74 17.63 5.06
C ASP A 149 -3.61 17.36 3.84
N LYS A 150 -3.46 18.14 2.76
CA LYS A 150 -4.15 17.89 1.48
C LYS A 150 -3.77 16.54 0.88
N LEU A 151 -2.48 16.24 0.79
CA LEU A 151 -2.00 14.97 0.27
C LEU A 151 -2.44 13.78 1.12
N ASN A 152 -2.39 13.90 2.45
CA ASN A 152 -2.86 12.85 3.34
C ASN A 152 -4.33 12.53 3.11
N LYS A 153 -5.18 13.55 2.92
CA LYS A 153 -6.60 13.35 2.61
C LYS A 153 -6.80 12.62 1.27
N ILE A 154 -6.04 13.00 0.24
CA ILE A 154 -6.06 12.34 -1.07
C ILE A 154 -5.63 10.87 -0.95
N VAL A 155 -4.46 10.63 -0.38
CA VAL A 155 -3.86 9.30 -0.27
C VAL A 155 -4.72 8.38 0.59
N TYR A 156 -5.30 8.92 1.67
CA TYR A 156 -6.29 8.22 2.50
C TYR A 156 -7.52 7.80 1.67
N ASN A 157 -8.12 8.69 0.89
CA ASN A 157 -9.28 8.36 0.06
C ASN A 157 -8.95 7.31 -1.02
N ASP A 158 -7.84 7.47 -1.73
CA ASP A 158 -7.35 6.49 -2.70
C ASP A 158 -7.15 5.13 -2.04
N SER A 159 -6.54 5.10 -0.84
CA SER A 159 -6.27 3.85 -0.13
C SER A 159 -7.54 3.13 0.31
N LYS A 160 -8.64 3.86 0.60
CA LYS A 160 -9.96 3.24 0.84
C LYS A 160 -10.53 2.60 -0.42
N ILE A 161 -10.41 3.26 -1.56
CA ILE A 161 -10.82 2.69 -2.86
C ILE A 161 -10.01 1.43 -3.17
N VAL A 162 -8.68 1.51 -3.01
CA VAL A 162 -7.80 0.36 -3.21
C VAL A 162 -8.17 -0.78 -2.27
N SER A 163 -8.41 -0.49 -0.98
CA SER A 163 -8.80 -1.51 0.01
C SER A 163 -10.08 -2.22 -0.40
N ASN A 164 -11.09 -1.49 -0.88
CA ASN A 164 -12.32 -2.07 -1.38
C ASN A 164 -12.11 -2.94 -2.64
N VAL A 165 -11.27 -2.49 -3.57
CA VAL A 165 -10.90 -3.31 -4.74
C VAL A 165 -10.24 -4.61 -4.29
N VAL A 166 -9.29 -4.54 -3.37
CA VAL A 166 -8.57 -5.74 -2.87
C VAL A 166 -9.49 -6.65 -2.09
N LEU A 167 -10.39 -6.12 -1.24
CA LEU A 167 -11.41 -6.91 -0.53
C LEU A 167 -12.25 -7.75 -1.49
N ASN A 168 -12.75 -7.14 -2.58
CA ASN A 168 -13.59 -7.83 -3.55
C ASN A 168 -12.86 -8.94 -4.30
N GLU A 169 -11.53 -8.84 -4.44
CA GLU A 169 -10.71 -9.86 -5.12
C GLU A 169 -9.99 -10.80 -4.13
N PHE A 170 -10.23 -10.65 -2.83
CA PHE A 170 -9.37 -11.26 -1.81
C PHE A 170 -9.37 -12.78 -1.86
N GLU A 171 -10.52 -13.40 -2.15
CA GLU A 171 -10.61 -14.86 -2.32
C GLU A 171 -9.66 -15.38 -3.40
N SER A 172 -9.58 -14.67 -4.54
CA SER A 172 -8.70 -15.05 -5.65
C SER A 172 -7.23 -14.84 -5.29
N ILE A 173 -6.91 -13.71 -4.65
CA ILE A 173 -5.56 -13.39 -4.18
C ILE A 173 -5.09 -14.44 -3.17
N PHE A 174 -5.88 -14.68 -2.13
CA PHE A 174 -5.57 -15.61 -1.05
C PHE A 174 -5.38 -17.03 -1.58
N SER A 175 -6.28 -17.49 -2.45
CA SER A 175 -6.20 -18.82 -3.05
C SER A 175 -4.94 -18.97 -3.90
N LEU A 176 -4.64 -18.00 -4.78
CA LEU A 176 -3.44 -18.08 -5.62
C LEU A 176 -2.17 -18.05 -4.77
N PHE A 177 -2.03 -17.07 -3.87
CA PHE A 177 -0.83 -16.90 -3.06
C PHE A 177 -0.58 -18.09 -2.14
N SER A 178 -1.62 -18.63 -1.50
CA SER A 178 -1.49 -19.81 -0.65
C SER A 178 -1.00 -21.03 -1.43
N ASN A 179 -1.47 -21.25 -2.66
CA ASN A 179 -1.00 -22.36 -3.50
C ASN A 179 0.43 -22.12 -4.01
N CYS A 180 0.77 -20.88 -4.40
CA CYS A 180 2.15 -20.53 -4.73
C CYS A 180 3.11 -20.81 -3.57
N ILE A 181 2.76 -20.41 -2.35
CA ILE A 181 3.58 -20.64 -1.15
C ILE A 181 3.76 -22.14 -0.91
N LYS A 182 2.67 -22.92 -0.94
CA LYS A 182 2.74 -24.38 -0.76
C LYS A 182 3.66 -25.05 -1.77
N VAL A 183 3.48 -24.76 -3.05
CA VAL A 183 4.26 -25.37 -4.13
C VAL A 183 5.72 -24.93 -4.06
N ALA A 184 5.96 -23.65 -3.79
CA ALA A 184 7.30 -23.14 -3.64
C ALA A 184 8.04 -23.80 -2.48
N LYS A 185 7.38 -23.99 -1.33
CA LYS A 185 7.95 -24.71 -0.17
C LYS A 185 8.25 -26.17 -0.50
N ASN A 186 7.31 -26.88 -1.11
CA ASN A 186 7.49 -28.28 -1.51
C ASN A 186 8.66 -28.47 -2.49
N ARG A 187 8.95 -27.45 -3.32
CA ARG A 187 10.00 -27.49 -4.35
C ARG A 187 11.28 -26.74 -3.96
N SER A 188 11.33 -26.14 -2.77
CA SER A 188 12.40 -25.22 -2.34
C SER A 188 12.66 -24.07 -3.34
N ASP A 189 11.60 -23.53 -3.94
CA ASP A 189 11.65 -22.42 -4.90
C ASP A 189 11.60 -21.07 -4.15
N GLU A 190 12.78 -20.58 -3.78
CA GLU A 190 12.90 -19.29 -3.08
C GLU A 190 12.45 -18.10 -3.93
N LEU A 191 12.60 -18.18 -5.26
CA LEU A 191 12.25 -17.08 -6.15
C LEU A 191 10.74 -16.84 -6.14
N LEU A 192 9.94 -17.91 -6.21
CA LEU A 192 8.49 -17.80 -6.15
C LEU A 192 8.01 -17.30 -4.78
N LEU A 193 8.67 -17.69 -3.68
CA LEU A 193 8.38 -17.15 -2.34
C LEU A 193 8.63 -15.64 -2.26
N VAL A 194 9.76 -15.18 -2.79
CA VAL A 194 10.10 -13.75 -2.85
C VAL A 194 9.11 -12.98 -3.71
N GLU A 195 8.66 -13.54 -4.82
CA GLU A 195 7.66 -12.92 -5.69
C GLU A 195 6.33 -12.73 -4.96
N VAL A 196 5.80 -13.78 -4.30
CA VAL A 196 4.56 -13.69 -3.52
C VAL A 196 4.69 -12.70 -2.36
N ALA A 197 5.82 -12.69 -1.64
CA ALA A 197 6.08 -11.73 -0.58
C ALA A 197 6.12 -10.28 -1.10
N SER A 198 6.79 -10.04 -2.24
CA SER A 198 6.86 -8.73 -2.89
C SER A 198 5.50 -8.22 -3.34
N LEU A 199 4.63 -9.12 -3.84
CA LEU A 199 3.28 -8.75 -4.25
C LEU A 199 2.39 -8.43 -3.07
N SER A 200 2.47 -9.23 -2.00
CA SER A 200 1.79 -8.95 -0.73
C SER A 200 2.20 -7.57 -0.20
N ASP A 201 3.50 -7.27 -0.19
CA ASP A 201 4.03 -5.95 0.21
C ASP A 201 3.50 -4.81 -0.65
N LYS A 202 3.49 -4.96 -1.97
CA LYS A 202 2.96 -3.93 -2.88
C LYS A 202 1.48 -3.65 -2.58
N ILE A 203 0.68 -4.69 -2.34
CA ILE A 203 -0.75 -4.54 -2.02
C ILE A 203 -0.92 -3.86 -0.66
N MET A 204 -0.19 -4.33 0.36
CA MET A 204 -0.21 -3.76 1.71
C MET A 204 0.19 -2.28 1.72
N ASN A 205 1.27 -1.91 1.02
CA ASN A 205 1.72 -0.53 0.90
C ASN A 205 0.65 0.36 0.25
N MET A 206 -0.21 -0.17 -0.62
CA MET A 206 -1.32 0.59 -1.20
C MET A 206 -2.46 0.84 -0.20
N ILE A 207 -2.72 -0.10 0.70
CA ILE A 207 -3.78 -0.08 1.72
C ILE A 207 -3.39 0.72 2.96
N GLU A 208 -2.13 0.62 3.40
CA GLU A 208 -1.62 1.18 4.65
C GLU A 208 -2.05 2.62 4.98
N PRO A 209 -2.14 3.55 4.01
CA PRO A 209 -2.52 4.93 4.33
C PRO A 209 -3.94 5.11 4.92
N VAL A 210 -4.81 4.10 4.81
CA VAL A 210 -6.11 4.11 5.49
C VAL A 210 -5.93 4.29 7.01
N PHE A 211 -4.83 3.77 7.56
CA PHE A 211 -4.57 3.72 9.01
C PHE A 211 -3.87 4.96 9.56
N VAL A 212 -3.54 5.95 8.71
CA VAL A 212 -2.82 7.17 9.13
C VAL A 212 -3.66 8.02 10.09
N ASN A 213 -4.99 7.99 9.94
CA ASN A 213 -5.89 8.65 10.86
C ASN A 213 -6.03 7.80 12.14
N LYS A 214 -5.47 8.30 13.25
CA LYS A 214 -5.42 7.62 14.56
C LYS A 214 -6.79 7.31 15.20
N SER A 215 -7.89 7.69 14.57
CA SER A 215 -9.24 7.34 15.01
C SER A 215 -9.66 6.01 14.40
N LEU A 216 -9.89 4.98 15.22
CA LEU A 216 -10.52 3.75 14.77
C LEU A 216 -11.95 4.06 14.32
N ASN A 217 -12.16 4.16 13.00
CA ASN A 217 -13.50 4.20 12.43
C ASN A 217 -14.03 2.75 12.33
N PRO A 218 -15.18 2.41 12.92
CA PRO A 218 -15.77 1.08 12.80
C PRO A 218 -15.95 0.61 11.35
N ASP A 219 -16.23 1.53 10.42
CA ASP A 219 -16.36 1.24 8.99
C ASP A 219 -15.04 0.83 8.33
N GLU A 220 -13.91 1.00 9.01
CA GLU A 220 -12.56 0.72 8.53
C GLU A 220 -11.93 -0.51 9.19
N LEU A 221 -12.61 -1.11 10.18
CA LEU A 221 -12.17 -2.34 10.84
C LEU A 221 -11.89 -3.44 9.82
N ILE A 222 -12.72 -3.56 8.78
CA ILE A 222 -12.52 -4.56 7.73
C ILE A 222 -11.17 -4.43 7.02
N TYR A 223 -10.65 -3.21 6.86
CA TYR A 223 -9.36 -2.98 6.24
C TYR A 223 -8.21 -3.47 7.13
N TYR A 224 -8.34 -3.39 8.45
CA TYR A 224 -7.37 -3.99 9.38
C TYR A 224 -7.36 -5.52 9.26
N TYR A 225 -8.52 -6.18 9.14
CA TYR A 225 -8.59 -7.63 8.92
C TYR A 225 -7.98 -8.03 7.57
N LEU A 226 -8.28 -7.28 6.50
CA LEU A 226 -7.64 -7.50 5.20
C LEU A 226 -6.12 -7.37 5.29
N PHE A 227 -5.64 -6.29 5.90
CA PHE A 227 -4.20 -6.04 6.05
C PHE A 227 -3.51 -7.13 6.87
N TYR A 228 -4.18 -7.61 7.93
CA TYR A 228 -3.71 -8.74 8.73
C TYR A 228 -3.55 -10.02 7.89
N GLU A 229 -4.57 -10.39 7.09
CA GLU A 229 -4.50 -11.61 6.28
C GLU A 229 -3.45 -11.53 5.16
N LEU A 230 -3.25 -10.35 4.57
CA LEU A 230 -2.13 -10.10 3.63
C LEU A 230 -0.76 -10.24 4.33
N LYS A 231 -0.65 -9.76 5.56
CA LYS A 231 0.58 -9.89 6.37
C LYS A 231 0.87 -11.34 6.73
N GLU A 232 -0.16 -12.14 7.02
CA GLU A 232 -0.02 -13.58 7.27
C GLU A 232 0.44 -14.33 6.01
N LEU A 233 -0.10 -14.00 4.83
CA LEU A 233 0.38 -14.55 3.55
C LEU A 233 1.84 -14.21 3.30
N LYS A 234 2.24 -12.94 3.48
CA LYS A 234 3.64 -12.53 3.37
C LYS A 234 4.52 -13.30 4.34
N THR A 235 4.12 -13.36 5.60
CA THR A 235 4.88 -14.04 6.66
C THR A 235 5.05 -15.51 6.34
N SER A 236 4.01 -16.17 5.82
CA SER A 236 4.06 -17.56 5.37
C SER A 236 5.00 -17.80 4.19
N ALA A 237 5.21 -16.79 3.34
CA ALA A 237 6.16 -16.86 2.23
C ALA A 237 7.62 -16.67 2.69
N VAL A 238 7.85 -15.81 3.70
CA VAL A 238 9.19 -15.47 4.20
C VAL A 238 9.64 -16.40 5.33
N SER A 239 8.71 -17.03 6.05
CA SER A 239 9.04 -17.98 7.10
C SER A 239 9.62 -19.26 6.49
N VAL A 240 10.86 -19.55 6.88
CA VAL A 240 11.39 -20.91 6.78
C VAL A 240 10.54 -21.76 7.72
N ASP A 241 9.91 -22.81 7.21
CA ASP A 241 9.18 -23.75 8.06
C ASP A 241 10.14 -24.28 9.11
N LYS A 242 9.95 -23.84 10.36
CA LYS A 242 10.54 -24.52 11.51
C LYS A 242 9.70 -25.76 11.78
N GLU A 243 9.81 -26.77 10.93
CA GLU A 243 9.31 -28.09 11.24
C GLU A 243 10.45 -29.13 11.20
N SER A 244 10.70 -29.69 12.39
CA SER A 244 11.38 -30.94 12.75
C SER A 244 12.88 -31.09 12.49
N LEU A 245 13.67 -30.84 13.55
CA LEU A 245 14.72 -31.78 13.98
C LEU A 245 14.08 -32.87 14.84
#